data_AF-A0A7Y5XYS5-F1
#
_entry.id   AF-A0A7Y5XYS5-F1
#
_cell.length_a   1.000
_cell.length_b   1.000
_cell.length_c   1.000
_cell.angle_alpha   90.00
_cell.angle_beta   90.00
_cell.angle_gamma   90.00
#
_symmetry.space_group_name_H-M   'P 1'
#
loop_
_entity.id
_entity.type
_entity.pdbx_description
1 polymer ?
#
loop_
_entity_poly.entity_id
_entity_poly.type
_entity_poly.pdbx_seq_one_letter_code
_entity_poly.pdbx_strand_id
1 'polypeptide(L)' 'MDQASVSLLRWLRRQLREPTPLRERLEAAVANDDPVEARRLLAQMDFTEAQRHHVEGLIDRWEEGR' A
#
# COMPACT_ATOMS: atom_id res chain seq x y z
N MET A 1 9.54 2.29 11.34
CA MET A 1 8.57 2.29 10.22
C MET A 1 8.50 3.71 9.69
N ASP A 2 8.72 3.87 8.39
CA ASP A 2 8.59 5.15 7.70
C ASP A 2 7.17 5.75 7.82
N GLN A 3 7.04 7.08 7.78
CA GLN A 3 5.75 7.76 7.95
C GLN A 3 4.79 7.47 6.78
N ALA A 4 5.31 7.27 5.57
CA ALA A 4 4.50 6.95 4.40
C ALA A 4 3.97 5.51 4.48
N SER A 5 4.75 4.56 4.99
CA SER A 5 4.30 3.17 5.18
C SER A 5 3.15 3.05 6.21
N VAL A 6 3.21 3.81 7.31
CA VAL A 6 2.10 3.91 8.29
C VAL A 6 0.85 4.55 7.66
N SER A 7 1.05 5.59 6.84
CA SER A 7 -0.04 6.26 6.14
C SER A 7 -0.71 5.34 5.12
N LEU A 8 0.07 4.53 4.40
CA LEU A 8 -0.42 3.50 3.48
C LEU A 8 -1.27 2.45 4.20
N LEU A 9 -0.80 1.87 5.31
CA LEU A 9 -1.57 0.91 6.09
C LEU A 9 -2.90 1.49 6.60
N ARG A 10 -2.87 2.73 7.10
CA ARG A 10 -4.08 3.41 7.57
C ARG A 10 -5.09 3.60 6.44
N TRP A 11 -4.62 3.99 5.26
CA TRP A 11 -5.48 4.14 4.09
C TRP A 11 -6.05 2.79 3.63
N LEU A 12 -5.20 1.75 3.52
CA LEU A 12 -5.62 0.40 3.13
C LEU A 12 -6.71 -0.16 4.04
N ARG A 13 -6.55 -0.02 5.36
CA ARG A 13 -7.57 -0.46 6.33
C ARG A 13 -8.89 0.30 6.21
N ARG A 14 -8.84 1.56 5.75
CA ARG A 14 -10.04 2.38 5.57
C ARG A 14 -10.79 2.05 4.28
N GLN A 15 -10.06 1.75 3.20
CA GLN A 15 -10.64 1.39 1.91
C GLN A 15 -11.04 -0.09 1.83
N LEU A 16 -10.23 -0.98 2.40
CA LEU A 16 -10.40 -2.43 2.36
C LEU A 16 -10.87 -2.96 3.72
N ARG A 17 -12.09 -2.57 4.10
CA ARG A 17 -12.67 -2.93 5.41
C ARG A 17 -12.84 -4.42 5.56
N GLU A 18 -13.17 -5.13 4.48
CA GLU A 18 -13.25 -6.58 4.48
C GLU A 18 -11.85 -7.23 4.41
N PRO A 19 -11.59 -8.26 5.23
CA PRO A 19 -10.40 -9.08 5.08
C PRO A 19 -10.45 -9.80 3.73
N THR A 20 -9.48 -9.49 2.87
CA THR A 20 -9.24 -10.21 1.63
C THR A 20 -7.80 -10.74 1.63
N PRO A 21 -7.52 -11.85 0.95
CA PRO A 21 -6.15 -12.36 0.82
C PRO A 21 -5.18 -11.32 0.27
N LEU A 22 -5.67 -10.46 -0.63
CA LEU A 22 -4.87 -9.39 -1.22
C LEU A 22 -4.52 -8.29 -0.21
N ARG A 23 -5.46 -7.93 0.68
CA ARG A 23 -5.20 -7.00 1.79
C ARG A 23 -4.14 -7.56 2.74
N GLU A 24 -4.28 -8.82 3.14
CA GLU A 24 -3.34 -9.47 4.07
C GLU A 24 -1.92 -9.49 3.49
N ARG A 25 -1.80 -9.78 2.19
CA ARG A 25 -0.51 -9.72 1.47
C ARG A 25 0.07 -8.31 1.41
N LEU A 26 -0.76 -7.28 1.22
CA LEU A 26 -0.33 -5.88 1.27
C LEU A 26 0.17 -5.51 2.66
N GLU A 27 -0.55 -5.90 3.71
CA GLU A 27 -0.13 -5.66 5.09
C GLU A 27 1.21 -6.37 5.39
N ALA A 28 1.39 -7.60 4.88
CA ALA A 28 2.64 -8.33 4.99
C ALA A 28 3.80 -7.65 4.22
N ALA A 29 3.55 -7.14 3.00
CA ALA A 29 4.58 -6.42 2.23
C ALA A 29 5.06 -5.17 2.98
N VAL A 30 4.13 -4.39 3.56
CA VAL A 30 4.50 -3.23 4.39
C VAL A 30 5.24 -3.64 5.65
N ALA A 31 4.81 -4.70 6.34
CA ALA A 31 5.48 -5.20 7.55
C ALA A 31 6.92 -5.69 7.28
N ASN A 32 7.19 -6.19 6.08
CA ASN A 32 8.50 -6.69 5.65
C ASN A 32 9.37 -5.64 4.95
N ASP A 33 8.95 -4.38 4.93
CA ASP A 33 9.65 -3.29 4.26
C ASP A 33 9.87 -3.55 2.74
N ASP A 34 8.86 -4.11 2.06
CA ASP A 34 8.88 -4.50 0.63
C ASP A 34 7.94 -3.63 -0.23
N PRO A 35 8.41 -2.45 -0.70
CA PRO A 35 7.61 -1.56 -1.54
C PRO A 35 7.37 -2.12 -2.95
N VAL A 36 8.22 -3.04 -3.42
CA VAL A 36 8.10 -3.65 -4.75
C VAL A 36 6.91 -4.60 -4.78
N GLU A 37 6.78 -5.50 -3.80
CA GLU A 37 5.62 -6.38 -3.68
C GLU A 37 4.35 -5.56 -3.42
N ALA A 38 4.42 -4.49 -2.61
CA ALA A 38 3.28 -3.60 -2.42
C ALA A 38 2.78 -3.01 -3.75
N ARG A 39 3.68 -2.48 -4.59
CA ARG A 39 3.32 -1.94 -5.91
C ARG A 39 2.71 -3.01 -6.82
N ARG A 40 3.27 -4.22 -6.82
CA ARG A 40 2.74 -5.36 -7.59
C ARG A 40 1.32 -5.76 -7.16
N LEU A 41 1.04 -5.74 -5.87
CA LEU A 41 -0.27 -6.09 -5.32
C LEU A 41 -1.32 -5.02 -5.65
N LEU A 42 -0.98 -3.74 -5.54
CA LEU A 42 -1.89 -2.65 -5.89
C LEU A 42 -2.23 -2.58 -7.38
N ALA A 43 -1.29 -3.00 -8.25
CA ALA A 43 -1.55 -3.12 -9.69
C ALA A 43 -2.65 -4.14 -10.02
N GLN A 44 -2.91 -5.10 -9.13
CA GLN A 44 -3.97 -6.10 -9.28
C GLN A 44 -5.33 -5.63 -8.73
N MET A 45 -5.40 -4.42 -8.18
CA MET A 45 -6.62 -3.87 -7.58
C MET A 45 -7.31 -2.88 -8.51
N ASP A 46 -8.65 -2.96 -8.51
CA ASP A 46 -9.52 -2.05 -9.25
C ASP A 46 -9.71 -0.72 -8.48
N PHE A 47 -8.63 0.05 -8.38
CA PHE A 47 -8.68 1.42 -7.90
C PHE A 47 -9.12 2.40 -8.98
N THR A 48 -9.81 3.46 -8.56
CA THR A 48 -9.96 4.65 -9.39
C THR A 48 -8.59 5.28 -9.66
N GLU A 49 -8.47 6.06 -10.74
CA GLU A 49 -7.23 6.76 -11.07
C GLU A 49 -6.72 7.63 -9.92
N ALA A 50 -7.61 8.37 -9.26
CA ALA A 50 -7.27 9.20 -8.10
C ALA A 50 -6.75 8.37 -6.91
N GLN A 51 -7.34 7.21 -6.66
CA GLN A 51 -6.86 6.29 -5.62
C GLN A 51 -5.50 5.72 -5.99
N ARG A 52 -5.30 5.31 -7.25
CA ARG A 52 -4.04 4.77 -7.76
C ARG A 52 -2.90 5.78 -7.60
N HIS A 53 -3.10 7.00 -8.06
CA HIS A 53 -2.12 8.10 -7.92
C HIS A 53 -1.79 8.41 -6.46
N HIS A 54 -2.80 8.39 -5.57
CA HIS A 54 -2.57 8.62 -4.14
C HIS A 54 -1.67 7.54 -3.52
N VAL A 55 -1.91 6.27 -3.86
CA VAL A 55 -1.16 5.16 -3.28
C VAL A 55 0.24 5.06 -3.88
N GLU A 56 0.39 5.28 -5.19
CA GLU A 56 1.70 5.35 -5.85
C GLU A 56 2.59 6.40 -5.17
N GLY A 57 2.07 7.62 -4.95
CA GLY A 57 2.81 8.66 -4.24
C GLY A 57 3.06 8.38 -2.75
N LEU A 58 2.40 7.39 -2.13
CA LEU A 58 2.75 6.89 -0.80
C LEU A 58 3.90 5.89 -0.87
N ILE A 59 3.92 5.03 -1.88
CA ILE A 59 5.01 4.06 -2.09
C ILE A 59 6.29 4.79 -2.51
N ASP A 60 6.23 5.75 -3.42
CA ASP A 60 7.41 6.48 -3.88
C ASP A 60 8.11 7.17 -2.71
N ARG A 61 7.36 7.84 -1.82
CA ARG A 61 7.91 8.46 -0.59
C ARG A 61 8.46 7.45 0.40
N TRP A 62 7.84 6.28 0.50
CA TRP A 62 8.36 5.21 1.35
C TRP A 62 9.69 4.67 0.80
N GLU A 63 9.83 4.54 -0.52
CA GLU A 63 11.09 4.16 -1.18
C GLU A 63 12.18 5.22 -1.00
N GLU A 64 11.84 6.51 -1.07
CA GLU A 64 12.75 7.64 -0.85
C GLU A 64 13.20 7.77 0.61
N GLY A 65 12.34 7.41 1.57
CA GLY A 65 12.59 7.51 3.01
C GLY A 65 13.36 6.34 3.62
N ARG A 66 13.83 5.39 2.79
CA ARG A 66 14.57 4.19 3.22
C ARG A 66 16.03 4.48 3.55
#